data_AF-A0A1A3HZ56-F1
#
_entry.id   AF-A0A1A3HZ56-F1
#
_cell.length_a   1.000
_cell.length_b   1.000
_cell.length_c   1.000
_cell.angle_alpha   90.00
_cell.angle_beta   90.00
_cell.angle_gamma   90.00
#
_symmetry.space_group_name_H-M   'P 1'
#
loop_
_entity.id
_entity.type
_entity.pdbx_description
1 polymer ?
#
loop_
_entity_poly.entity_id
_entity_poly.type
_entity_poly.pdbx_seq_one_letter_code
_entity_poly.pdbx_strand_id
1 'polypeptide(L)'
;MAGQFEYDDGTARAAAAQFEELANSLTSLVNGLHGELSGDSPWSHDKIGSSFAAKFDPDRSQVITNAGDYAKAVDSVAPALTDASNSIIAQDGGVAG
;
A
#
# COMPACT_ATOMS: atom_id res chain seq x y z
N MET A 1 -13.40 33.68 9.26
CA MET A 1 -14.12 32.52 9.82
C MET A 1 -13.31 31.28 9.44
N ALA A 2 -12.45 30.82 10.34
CA ALA A 2 -11.80 29.52 10.16
C ALA A 2 -12.92 28.49 10.25
N GLY A 3 -13.13 27.71 9.19
CA GLY A 3 -14.07 26.59 9.23
C GLY A 3 -13.67 25.71 10.41
N GLN A 4 -14.61 25.46 11.32
CA GLN A 4 -14.41 24.62 12.48
C GLN A 4 -13.89 23.28 11.97
N PHE A 5 -12.63 22.98 12.26
CA PHE A 5 -12.00 21.73 11.86
C PHE A 5 -12.63 20.64 12.73
N GLU A 6 -13.60 19.92 12.18
CA GLU A 6 -14.26 18.82 12.87
C GLU A 6 -13.34 17.60 12.80
N TYR A 7 -12.64 17.36 13.90
CA TYR A 7 -11.74 16.23 14.07
C TYR A 7 -12.36 15.21 15.02
N ASP A 8 -12.62 14.01 14.50
CA ASP A 8 -13.07 12.87 15.28
C ASP A 8 -11.93 11.85 15.40
N ASP A 9 -11.23 11.87 16.53
CA ASP A 9 -10.09 10.97 16.82
C ASP A 9 -10.48 9.49 16.69
N GLY A 10 -11.70 9.14 17.09
CA GLY A 10 -12.21 7.76 16.97
C GLY A 10 -12.28 7.29 15.51
N THR A 11 -12.82 8.13 14.63
CA THR A 11 -12.95 7.87 13.19
C THR A 11 -11.58 7.87 12.51
N ALA A 12 -10.70 8.80 12.89
CA ALA A 12 -9.33 8.86 12.35
C ALA A 12 -8.52 7.61 12.70
N ARG A 13 -8.58 7.15 13.96
CA ARG A 13 -7.92 5.90 14.41
C ARG A 13 -8.55 4.66 13.81
N ALA A 14 -9.88 4.61 13.68
CA ALA A 14 -10.57 3.51 13.01
C ALA A 14 -10.16 3.41 11.54
N ALA A 15 -10.03 4.55 10.85
CA ALA A 15 -9.53 4.59 9.47
C ALA A 15 -8.07 4.14 9.39
N ALA A 16 -7.19 4.60 10.29
CA ALA A 16 -5.80 4.16 10.34
C ALA A 16 -5.70 2.64 10.48
N ALA A 17 -6.47 2.02 11.39
CA ALA A 17 -6.50 0.57 11.55
C ALA A 17 -6.96 -0.17 10.28
N GLN A 18 -7.94 0.36 9.55
CA GLN A 18 -8.37 -0.22 8.26
C GLN A 18 -7.27 -0.16 7.20
N PHE A 19 -6.52 0.95 7.15
CA PHE A 19 -5.38 1.09 6.24
C PHE A 19 -4.25 0.12 6.60
N GLU A 20 -3.96 -0.10 7.88
CA GLU A 20 -2.98 -1.11 8.32
C GLU A 20 -3.40 -2.53 7.91
N GLU A 21 -4.66 -2.90 8.13
CA GLU A 21 -5.17 -4.23 7.73
C GLU A 21 -5.11 -4.43 6.21
N LEU A 22 -5.47 -3.42 5.44
CA LEU A 22 -5.38 -3.44 3.99
C LEU A 22 -3.93 -3.52 3.51
N ALA A 23 -3.03 -2.73 4.10
CA ALA A 23 -1.61 -2.75 3.77
C ALA A 23 -0.98 -4.12 4.03
N ASN A 24 -1.31 -4.75 5.16
CA ASN A 24 -0.86 -6.11 5.49
C ASN A 24 -1.38 -7.14 4.49
N SER A 25 -2.66 -7.05 4.12
CA SER A 25 -3.28 -7.97 3.16
C SER A 25 -2.66 -7.83 1.76
N LEU A 26 -2.47 -6.59 1.29
CA LEU A 26 -1.83 -6.31 0.01
C LEU A 26 -0.37 -6.75 0.00
N THR A 27 0.38 -6.44 1.06
CA THR A 27 1.78 -6.83 1.18
C THR A 27 1.93 -8.35 1.17
N SER A 28 1.07 -9.07 1.89
CA SER A 28 1.04 -10.54 1.88
C SER A 28 0.76 -11.10 0.48
N LEU A 29 -0.25 -10.55 -0.20
CA LEU A 29 -0.59 -10.95 -1.58
C LEU A 29 0.56 -10.68 -2.55
N VAL A 30 1.17 -9.49 -2.49
CA VAL A 30 2.30 -9.11 -3.36
C VAL A 30 3.51 -10.00 -3.08
N ASN A 31 3.82 -10.29 -1.83
CA ASN A 31 4.90 -11.21 -1.48
C ASN A 31 4.62 -12.62 -1.98
N GLY A 32 3.37 -13.09 -1.93
CA GLY A 32 2.95 -14.36 -2.52
C GLY A 32 3.13 -14.38 -4.03
N LEU A 33 2.62 -13.36 -4.73
CA LEU A 33 2.80 -13.20 -6.18
C LEU A 33 4.27 -13.13 -6.56
N HIS A 34 5.08 -12.38 -5.82
CA HIS A 34 6.52 -12.32 -6.05
C HIS A 34 7.15 -13.70 -5.83
N GLY A 35 6.77 -14.44 -4.78
CA GLY A 35 7.27 -15.79 -4.53
C GLY A 35 6.94 -16.77 -5.66
N GLU A 36 5.71 -16.75 -6.17
CA GLU A 36 5.26 -17.67 -7.22
C GLU A 36 5.74 -17.28 -8.63
N LEU A 37 5.85 -15.98 -8.89
CA LEU A 37 6.02 -15.44 -10.25
C LEU A 37 7.41 -14.81 -10.49
N SER A 38 8.29 -14.73 -9.49
CA SER A 38 9.69 -14.28 -9.71
C SER A 38 10.60 -15.38 -10.26
N GLY A 39 10.11 -16.62 -10.34
CA GLY A 39 10.86 -17.73 -10.90
C GLY A 39 11.12 -17.61 -12.41
N ASP A 40 11.97 -18.51 -12.89
CA ASP A 40 12.29 -18.66 -14.31
C ASP A 40 11.03 -18.77 -15.15
N SER A 41 11.12 -18.26 -16.38
CA SER A 41 10.02 -18.27 -17.34
C SER A 41 9.51 -19.71 -17.53
N PRO A 42 8.22 -20.00 -17.27
CA PRO A 42 7.69 -21.36 -17.40
C PRO A 42 7.52 -21.78 -18.87
N TRP A 43 7.81 -20.88 -19.81
CA TRP A 43 7.60 -21.06 -21.23
C TRP A 43 8.75 -21.84 -21.87
N SER A 44 8.43 -22.64 -22.88
CA SER A 44 9.44 -23.37 -23.66
C SER A 44 10.33 -22.40 -24.46
N HIS A 45 11.57 -22.83 -24.74
CA HIS A 45 12.50 -22.10 -25.60
C HIS A 45 12.20 -22.24 -27.10
N ASP A 46 11.08 -22.86 -27.47
CA ASP A 46 10.66 -22.89 -28.86
C ASP A 46 10.14 -21.52 -29.32
N LYS A 47 9.86 -21.39 -30.62
CA LYS A 47 9.41 -20.13 -31.21
C LYS A 47 8.14 -19.59 -30.55
N ILE A 48 7.21 -20.45 -30.15
CA ILE A 48 5.92 -20.06 -29.57
C ILE A 48 6.14 -19.64 -28.12
N GLY A 49 6.82 -20.46 -27.31
CA GLY A 49 7.10 -20.17 -25.92
C GLY A 49 7.96 -18.92 -25.74
N SER A 50 9.00 -18.75 -26.57
CA SER A 50 9.83 -17.54 -26.56
C SER A 50 9.04 -16.28 -26.99
N SER A 51 8.11 -16.41 -27.95
CA SER A 51 7.26 -15.28 -28.36
C SER A 51 6.28 -14.88 -27.27
N PHE A 52 5.81 -15.84 -26.47
CA PHE A 52 4.95 -15.58 -25.33
C PHE A 52 5.73 -14.93 -24.18
N ALA A 53 6.86 -15.52 -23.80
CA ALA A 53 7.77 -15.02 -22.76
C ALA A 53 8.18 -13.56 -23.01
N ALA A 54 8.48 -13.21 -24.27
CA ALA A 54 8.92 -11.86 -24.65
C ALA A 54 7.94 -10.74 -24.29
N LYS A 55 6.64 -11.04 -24.11
CA LYS A 55 5.64 -10.08 -23.64
C LYS A 55 5.22 -10.36 -22.19
N PHE A 56 5.00 -11.62 -21.86
CA PHE A 56 4.49 -12.00 -20.56
C PHE A 56 5.47 -11.69 -19.42
N ASP A 57 6.75 -12.01 -19.58
CA ASP A 57 7.74 -11.82 -18.52
C ASP A 57 7.91 -10.34 -18.11
N PRO A 58 8.04 -9.38 -19.05
CA PRO A 58 8.08 -7.96 -18.68
C PRO A 58 6.76 -7.46 -18.08
N ASP A 59 5.61 -7.86 -18.64
CA ASP A 59 4.30 -7.46 -18.10
C ASP A 59 4.11 -7.99 -16.67
N ARG A 60 4.45 -9.26 -16.43
CA ARG A 60 4.45 -9.90 -15.11
C ARG A 60 5.32 -9.13 -14.13
N SER A 61 6.55 -8.80 -14.52
CA SER A 61 7.47 -8.02 -13.68
C SER A 61 6.88 -6.64 -13.34
N GLN A 62 6.31 -5.95 -14.32
CA GLN A 62 5.74 -4.62 -14.12
C GLN A 62 4.52 -4.65 -13.20
N VAL A 63 3.64 -5.64 -13.34
CA VAL A 63 2.48 -5.80 -12.45
C VAL A 63 2.91 -6.03 -11.00
N ILE A 64 3.91 -6.89 -10.77
CA ILE A 64 4.44 -7.15 -9.43
C ILE A 64 5.05 -5.87 -8.83
N THR A 65 5.82 -5.11 -9.60
CA THR A 65 6.38 -3.82 -9.16
C THR A 65 5.28 -2.83 -8.79
N ASN A 66 4.31 -2.61 -9.68
CA ASN A 66 3.21 -1.66 -9.46
C ASN A 66 2.37 -2.05 -8.22
N ALA A 67 2.11 -3.35 -8.03
CA ALA A 67 1.37 -3.84 -6.88
C ALA A 67 2.15 -3.62 -5.58
N GLY A 68 3.47 -3.84 -5.58
CA GLY A 68 4.33 -3.54 -4.44
C GLY A 68 4.39 -2.06 -4.10
N ASP A 69 4.43 -1.18 -5.10
CA ASP A 69 4.40 0.27 -4.88
C ASP A 69 3.05 0.74 -4.34
N TYR A 70 1.94 0.14 -4.82
CA TYR A 70 0.62 0.39 -4.27
C TYR A 70 0.50 -0.06 -2.80
N ALA A 71 1.02 -1.25 -2.46
CA ALA A 71 1.02 -1.74 -1.10
C ALA A 71 1.76 -0.78 -0.14
N LYS A 72 2.94 -0.27 -0.56
CA LYS A 72 3.69 0.75 0.21
C LYS A 72 2.92 2.07 0.35
N ALA A 73 2.23 2.49 -0.70
CA ALA A 73 1.44 3.71 -0.66
C ALA A 73 0.31 3.59 0.37
N VAL A 74 -0.40 2.45 0.38
CA VAL A 74 -1.44 2.16 1.37
C VAL A 74 -0.87 2.08 2.80
N ASP A 75 0.26 1.41 2.96
CA ASP A 75 0.97 1.29 4.25
C ASP A 75 1.37 2.65 4.84
N SER A 76 1.67 3.63 3.98
CA SER A 76 2.03 5.00 4.40
C SER A 76 0.86 5.84 4.93
N VAL A 77 -0.40 5.44 4.69
CA VAL A 77 -1.58 6.24 5.06
C VAL A 77 -1.85 6.17 6.55
N ALA A 78 -1.78 4.98 7.15
CA ALA A 78 -2.00 4.80 8.59
C ALA A 78 -1.05 5.61 9.49
N PRO A 79 0.28 5.63 9.28
CA PRO A 79 1.18 6.46 10.06
C PRO A 79 0.92 7.95 9.81
N ALA A 80 0.62 8.37 8.58
CA ALA A 80 0.28 9.77 8.29
C ALA A 80 -1.00 10.22 9.02
N LEU A 81 -2.03 9.38 9.07
CA LEU A 81 -3.26 9.64 9.82
C LEU A 81 -3.00 9.70 11.33
N THR A 82 -2.16 8.79 11.84
CA THR A 82 -1.76 8.76 13.26
C THR A 82 -0.95 10.01 13.65
N ASP A 83 0.00 10.43 12.82
CA ASP A 83 0.83 11.62 13.06
C ASP A 83 0.00 12.90 13.01
N ALA A 84 -0.91 13.01 12.04
CA ALA A 84 -1.85 14.13 11.96
C ALA A 84 -2.74 14.18 13.21
N SER A 85 -3.28 13.03 13.61
CA SER A 85 -4.10 12.87 14.82
C SER A 85 -3.38 13.32 16.10
N ASN A 86 -2.16 12.84 16.29
CA ASN A 86 -1.31 13.23 17.43
C ASN A 86 -0.98 14.72 17.42
N SER A 87 -0.73 15.30 16.25
CA SER A 87 -0.43 16.72 16.10
C SER A 87 -1.63 17.60 16.47
N ILE A 88 -2.85 17.20 16.07
CA ILE A 88 -4.09 17.91 16.40
C ILE A 88 -4.34 17.86 17.92
N ILE A 89 -4.23 16.69 18.54
CA ILE A 89 -4.40 16.53 19.99
C ILE A 89 -3.37 17.37 20.77
N ALA A 90 -2.10 17.39 20.32
CA ALA A 90 -1.06 18.17 20.96
C ALA A 90 -1.31 19.69 20.83
N GLN A 91 -1.87 20.15 19.71
CA GLN A 91 -2.22 21.55 19.51
C GLN A 91 -3.45 21.95 20.36
N ASP A 92 -4.51 21.15 20.39
CA ASP A 92 -5.71 21.42 21.19
C ASP A 92 -5.43 21.31 22.70
N GLY A 93 -4.60 20.35 23.12
CA GLY A 93 -4.16 20.19 24.51
C GLY A 93 -3.22 21.29 25.01
N GLY A 94 -2.66 22.10 24.11
CA GLY A 94 -1.76 23.21 24.42
C GLY A 94 -2.42 24.57 24.60
N VAL A 95 -3.73 24.71 24.33
CA VAL A 95 -4.46 26.00 24.46
C VAL A 95 -5.08 26.20 25.84
N ALA A 96 -4.90 25.25 26.77
CA ALA A 96 -5.25 25.41 28.18
C ALA A 96 -4.05 25.98 28.96
N GLY A 97 -3.71 27.24 28.71
CA GLY A 97 -2.67 27.99 29.41
C GLY A 97 -2.88 29.49 29.32
#